data_AF-A0A110B329-F1
#
_entry.id   AF-A0A110B329-F1
#
_cell.length_a   1.000
_cell.length_b   1.000
_cell.length_c   1.000
_cell.angle_alpha   90.00
_cell.angle_beta   90.00
_cell.angle_gamma   90.00
#
_symmetry.space_group_name_H-M   'P 1'
#
loop_
_entity.id
_entity.type
_entity.pdbx_description
1 polymer ?
#
loop_
_entity_poly.entity_id
_entity_poly.type
_entity_poly.pdbx_seq_one_letter_code
_entity_poly.pdbx_strand_id
1 'polypeptide(L)'
;MKKKPQERKLIFQDEAIFKSILTNLPEIQKNVIKLKEAYENLELSQAFDDEVFNEFITFGTGKTEKLYNDGLHASLNAIGAINKQIRANLLSNTETYLIALKTALSALKVSGRANASGDAFPINVISIVNGVPVVTDSGYEKIKEDFCRTYIETDIEHEVYNKLQNLASAYNSLLESFKETGYKPYFDMEKLQNLLSENELTKAVEVKTDATAFVINYNSDYTAARSNRLNVN
;
A
#
# COMPACT_ATOMS: atom_id res chain seq x y z
N MET A 1 -9.78 -33.62 -20.94
CA MET A 1 -8.97 -33.68 -19.70
C MET A 1 -8.84 -32.28 -19.15
N LYS A 2 -9.35 -31.99 -17.95
CA LYS A 2 -9.09 -30.70 -17.30
C LYS A 2 -7.65 -30.75 -16.79
N LYS A 3 -6.76 -29.87 -17.29
CA LYS A 3 -5.42 -29.68 -16.71
C LYS A 3 -5.62 -29.32 -15.23
N LYS A 4 -4.84 -29.95 -14.34
CA LYS A 4 -4.77 -29.46 -12.96
C LYS A 4 -4.26 -28.01 -13.01
N PRO A 5 -4.89 -27.06 -12.33
CA PRO A 5 -4.36 -25.71 -12.24
C PRO A 5 -2.93 -25.79 -11.69
N GLN A 6 -1.99 -25.10 -12.35
CA GLN A 6 -0.62 -24.98 -11.84
C GLN A 6 -0.62 -24.25 -10.50
N GLU A 7 0.31 -24.64 -9.63
CA GLU A 7 0.43 -24.09 -8.29
C GLU A 7 1.03 -22.67 -8.37
N ARG A 8 0.51 -21.76 -7.53
CA ARG A 8 0.96 -20.37 -7.45
C ARG A 8 2.45 -20.32 -7.13
N LYS A 9 3.23 -19.60 -7.96
CA LYS A 9 4.69 -19.48 -7.80
C LYS A 9 5.07 -18.01 -7.57
N LEU A 10 5.79 -17.75 -6.47
CA LEU A 10 6.42 -16.46 -6.20
C LEU A 10 7.58 -16.25 -7.17
N ILE A 11 7.58 -15.11 -7.88
CA ILE A 11 8.66 -14.77 -8.82
C ILE A 11 9.51 -13.58 -8.36
N PHE A 12 8.98 -12.72 -7.48
CA PHE A 12 9.71 -11.57 -6.97
C PHE A 12 9.12 -11.03 -5.67
N GLN A 13 9.99 -10.42 -4.87
CA GLN A 13 9.62 -9.70 -3.66
C GLN A 13 10.39 -8.38 -3.60
N ASP A 14 9.68 -7.26 -3.58
CA ASP A 14 10.26 -5.92 -3.50
C ASP A 14 10.44 -5.48 -2.03
N GLU A 15 11.67 -5.64 -1.52
CA GLU A 15 12.05 -5.18 -0.20
C GLU A 15 12.13 -3.64 -0.07
N ALA A 16 12.29 -2.91 -1.18
CA ALA A 16 12.33 -1.45 -1.17
C ALA A 16 10.93 -0.88 -0.95
N ILE A 17 9.91 -1.44 -1.61
CA ILE A 17 8.50 -1.11 -1.36
C ILE A 17 8.13 -1.44 0.09
N PHE A 18 8.51 -2.61 0.60
CA PHE A 18 8.23 -2.98 1.98
C PHE A 18 8.79 -1.95 2.98
N LYS A 19 10.06 -1.56 2.83
CA LYS A 19 10.68 -0.52 3.66
C LYS A 19 10.03 0.86 3.49
N SER A 20 9.65 1.21 2.27
CA SER A 20 8.96 2.46 1.93
C SER A 20 7.62 2.56 2.68
N ILE A 21 6.79 1.51 2.61
CA ILE A 21 5.51 1.40 3.33
C ILE A 21 5.73 1.59 4.84
N LEU A 22 6.73 0.90 5.40
CA LEU A 22 6.99 0.95 6.84
C LEU A 22 7.57 2.28 7.35
N THR A 23 8.01 3.17 6.46
CA THR A 23 8.58 4.47 6.85
C THR A 23 7.56 5.33 7.62
N ASN A 24 6.28 5.21 7.29
CA ASN A 24 5.20 5.96 7.95
C ASN A 24 4.71 5.32 9.26
N LEU A 25 5.13 4.09 9.57
CA LEU A 25 4.62 3.34 10.72
C LEU A 25 4.73 4.11 12.05
N PRO A 26 5.84 4.79 12.39
CA PRO A 26 5.95 5.53 13.65
C PRO A 26 4.93 6.66 13.79
N GLU A 27 4.67 7.40 12.70
CA GLU A 27 3.68 8.47 12.70
C GLU A 27 2.26 7.91 12.84
N ILE A 28 1.98 6.81 12.14
CA ILE A 28 0.69 6.13 12.21
C ILE A 28 0.44 5.62 13.62
N GLN A 29 1.39 4.93 14.25
CA GLN A 29 1.26 4.47 15.64
C GLN A 29 1.00 5.63 16.60
N LYS A 30 1.69 6.77 16.42
CA LYS A 30 1.43 7.98 17.20
C LYS A 30 0.00 8.50 17.00
N ASN A 31 -0.52 8.48 15.77
CA ASN A 31 -1.89 8.92 15.48
C ASN A 31 -2.95 7.92 16.00
N VAL A 32 -2.65 6.62 16.04
CA VAL A 32 -3.51 5.64 16.71
C VAL A 32 -3.55 5.88 18.22
N ILE A 33 -2.42 6.22 18.87
CA ILE A 33 -2.40 6.58 20.29
C ILE A 33 -3.26 7.83 20.55
N LYS A 34 -3.16 8.86 19.71
CA LYS A 34 -4.02 10.05 19.83
C LYS A 34 -5.50 9.72 19.63
N LEU A 35 -5.82 8.81 18.72
CA LEU A 35 -7.19 8.35 18.52
C LEU A 35 -7.72 7.63 19.76
N LYS A 36 -6.89 6.76 20.36
CA LYS A 36 -7.18 6.10 21.64
C LYS A 36 -7.44 7.12 22.75
N GLU A 37 -6.53 8.07 22.95
CA GLU A 37 -6.68 9.11 23.98
C GLU A 37 -7.97 9.92 23.77
N ALA A 38 -8.29 10.29 22.52
CA ALA A 38 -9.52 11.01 22.21
C ALA A 38 -10.79 10.18 22.47
N TYR A 39 -10.72 8.86 22.26
CA TYR A 39 -11.81 7.93 22.59
C TYR A 39 -11.99 7.75 24.09
N GLU A 40 -10.90 7.54 24.83
CA GLU A 40 -10.92 7.36 26.29
C GLU A 40 -11.43 8.62 27.01
N ASN A 41 -11.18 9.81 26.47
CA ASN A 41 -11.74 11.07 26.96
C ASN A 41 -13.27 11.19 26.82
N LEU A 42 -13.92 10.31 26.04
CA LEU A 42 -15.38 10.22 26.01
C LEU A 42 -15.95 9.46 27.22
N GLU A 43 -15.08 8.87 28.06
CA GLU A 43 -15.44 8.12 29.27
C GLU A 43 -16.51 7.04 29.01
N LEU A 44 -16.46 6.41 27.84
CA LEU A 44 -17.31 5.29 27.49
C LEU A 44 -16.91 4.04 28.29
N SER A 45 -17.86 3.15 28.55
CA SER A 45 -17.63 1.93 29.33
C SER A 45 -16.77 0.88 28.62
N GLN A 46 -16.66 0.96 27.29
CA GLN A 46 -15.88 0.06 26.48
C GLN A 46 -14.42 0.57 26.39
N ALA A 47 -13.45 -0.33 26.54
CA ALA A 47 -12.04 -0.01 26.37
C ALA A 47 -11.67 0.13 24.89
N PHE A 48 -10.62 0.90 24.59
CA PHE A 48 -10.09 0.97 23.22
C PHE A 48 -9.32 -0.31 22.88
N ASP A 49 -9.95 -1.19 22.11
CA ASP A 49 -9.43 -2.48 21.67
C ASP A 49 -9.46 -2.62 20.13
N ASP A 50 -9.11 -3.81 19.64
CA ASP A 50 -9.13 -4.12 18.21
C ASP A 50 -10.50 -3.97 17.56
N GLU A 51 -11.58 -4.25 18.29
CA GLU A 51 -12.93 -4.14 17.75
C GLU A 51 -13.28 -2.66 17.52
N VAL A 52 -13.05 -1.83 18.55
CA VAL A 52 -13.26 -0.38 18.48
C VAL A 52 -12.40 0.25 17.39
N PHE A 53 -11.12 -0.14 17.32
CA PHE A 53 -10.21 0.38 16.31
C PHE A 53 -10.68 0.04 14.88
N ASN A 54 -11.00 -1.23 14.62
CA ASN A 54 -11.48 -1.67 13.31
C ASN A 54 -12.81 -1.01 12.91
N GLU A 55 -13.68 -0.74 13.89
CA GLU A 55 -14.90 0.02 13.67
C GLU A 55 -14.59 1.43 13.16
N PHE A 56 -13.64 2.14 13.77
CA PHE A 56 -13.25 3.49 13.32
C PHE A 56 -12.67 3.51 11.92
N ILE A 57 -11.85 2.52 11.58
CA ILE A 57 -11.26 2.42 10.24
C ILE A 57 -12.34 2.17 9.19
N THR A 58 -13.28 1.27 9.49
CA THR A 58 -14.30 0.81 8.53
C THR A 58 -15.49 1.76 8.41
N PHE A 59 -16.06 2.19 9.54
CA PHE A 59 -17.33 2.91 9.60
C PHE A 59 -17.19 4.36 10.10
N GLY A 60 -16.01 4.76 10.56
CA GLY A 60 -15.80 6.07 11.16
C GLY A 60 -16.39 6.19 12.57
N THR A 61 -16.67 7.41 13.00
CA THR A 61 -17.04 7.72 14.40
C THR A 61 -18.54 7.58 14.70
N GLY A 62 -19.38 7.24 13.72
CA GLY A 62 -20.84 7.39 13.82
C GLY A 62 -21.51 6.59 14.96
N LYS A 63 -21.12 5.34 15.18
CA LYS A 63 -21.69 4.53 16.28
C LYS A 63 -21.21 5.02 17.65
N THR A 64 -19.93 5.39 17.76
CA THR A 64 -19.37 5.99 18.99
C THR A 64 -20.04 7.33 19.32
N GLU A 65 -20.25 8.19 18.32
CA GLU A 65 -20.98 9.46 18.48
C GLU A 65 -22.39 9.23 19.02
N LYS A 66 -23.10 8.23 18.47
CA LYS A 66 -24.43 7.88 18.94
C LYS A 66 -24.41 7.40 20.39
N LEU A 67 -23.52 6.47 20.73
CA LEU A 67 -23.38 5.94 22.09
C LEU A 67 -23.09 7.05 23.11
N TYR A 68 -22.17 7.96 22.78
CA TYR A 68 -21.82 9.08 23.63
C TYR A 68 -23.00 10.05 23.84
N ASN A 69 -23.69 10.43 22.77
CA ASN A 69 -24.86 11.31 22.86
C ASN A 69 -26.03 10.68 23.64
N ASP A 70 -26.30 9.39 23.42
CA ASP A 70 -27.32 8.66 24.16
C ASP A 70 -26.99 8.60 25.66
N GLY A 71 -25.73 8.35 26.01
CA GLY A 71 -25.23 8.37 27.40
C GLY A 71 -25.35 9.75 28.06
N LEU A 72 -24.99 10.82 27.35
CA LEU A 72 -25.15 12.20 27.82
C LEU A 72 -26.63 12.53 28.09
N HIS A 73 -27.51 12.20 27.16
CA HIS A 73 -28.94 12.44 27.34
C HIS A 73 -29.52 11.67 28.53
N ALA A 74 -29.10 10.42 28.74
CA ALA A 74 -29.48 9.63 29.92
C ALA A 74 -29.02 10.30 31.22
N SER A 75 -27.75 10.75 31.28
CA SER A 75 -27.19 11.46 32.43
C SER A 75 -27.91 12.78 32.72
N LEU A 76 -28.22 13.57 31.68
CA LEU A 76 -28.99 14.82 31.81
C LEU A 76 -30.42 14.60 32.31
N ASN A 77 -31.05 13.49 31.92
CA ASN A 77 -32.35 13.10 32.45
C ASN A 77 -32.26 12.70 33.93
N ALA A 78 -31.23 11.93 34.30
CA ALA A 78 -31.03 11.45 35.67
C ALA A 78 -30.79 12.60 36.67
N ILE A 79 -30.08 13.66 36.27
CA ILE A 79 -29.86 14.85 37.11
C ILE A 79 -31.07 15.82 37.15
N GLY A 80 -32.17 15.50 36.46
CA GLY A 80 -33.36 16.34 36.47
C GLY A 80 -33.21 17.67 35.73
N ALA A 81 -32.30 17.76 34.75
CA ALA A 81 -32.16 18.96 33.92
C ALA A 81 -33.37 19.06 32.97
N ILE A 82 -34.44 19.73 33.39
CA ILE A 82 -35.70 19.86 32.62
C ILE A 82 -35.63 21.06 31.64
N ASN A 83 -34.85 22.09 31.97
CA ASN A 83 -34.76 23.31 31.17
C ASN A 83 -33.89 23.11 29.91
N LYS A 84 -34.44 23.44 28.73
CA LYS A 84 -33.76 23.32 27.43
C LYS A 84 -32.47 24.16 27.31
N GLN A 85 -32.42 25.36 27.87
CA GLN A 85 -31.21 26.21 27.84
C GLN A 85 -30.08 25.62 28.71
N ILE A 86 -30.42 25.04 29.87
CA ILE A 86 -29.44 24.35 30.73
C ILE A 86 -28.88 23.13 30.00
N ARG A 87 -29.75 22.34 29.34
CA ARG A 87 -29.30 21.22 28.50
C ARG A 87 -28.38 21.67 27.37
N ALA A 88 -28.73 22.73 26.65
CA ALA A 88 -27.91 23.24 25.55
C ALA A 88 -26.52 23.70 26.04
N ASN A 89 -26.45 24.40 27.16
CA ASN A 89 -25.18 24.83 27.76
C ASN A 89 -24.33 23.65 28.30
N LEU A 90 -24.97 22.59 28.80
CA LEU A 90 -24.24 21.40 29.24
C LEU A 90 -23.71 20.60 28.04
N LEU A 91 -24.46 20.56 26.94
CA LEU A 91 -24.07 19.86 25.72
C LEU A 91 -23.02 20.62 24.90
N SER A 92 -22.94 21.96 24.98
CA SER A 92 -22.01 22.74 24.14
C SER A 92 -20.54 22.38 24.35
N ASN A 93 -20.15 21.99 25.57
CA ASN A 93 -18.78 21.55 25.86
C ASN A 93 -18.52 20.09 25.43
N THR A 94 -19.57 19.31 25.19
CA THR A 94 -19.45 17.90 24.82
C THR A 94 -19.09 17.70 23.35
N GLU A 95 -19.42 18.66 22.49
CA GLU A 95 -19.03 18.67 21.07
C GLU A 95 -17.51 18.72 20.90
N THR A 96 -16.79 19.36 21.83
CA THR A 96 -15.32 19.46 21.78
C THR A 96 -14.65 18.08 21.79
N TYR A 97 -15.15 17.14 22.59
CA TYR A 97 -14.57 15.79 22.65
C TYR A 97 -14.83 14.99 21.36
N LEU A 98 -16.03 15.09 20.80
CA LEU A 98 -16.34 14.46 19.51
C LEU A 98 -15.53 15.06 18.35
N ILE A 99 -15.31 16.38 18.36
CA ILE A 99 -14.45 17.05 17.38
C ILE A 99 -13.00 16.55 17.52
N ALA A 100 -12.49 16.39 18.74
CA ALA A 100 -11.16 15.85 18.97
C ALA A 100 -11.02 14.43 18.41
N LEU A 101 -12.02 13.55 18.66
CA LEU A 101 -12.06 12.19 18.11
C LEU A 101 -12.04 12.19 16.57
N LYS A 102 -12.91 12.99 15.93
CA LYS A 102 -12.98 13.12 14.47
C LYS A 102 -11.66 13.62 13.89
N THR A 103 -11.04 14.59 14.55
CA THR A 103 -9.76 15.17 14.15
C THR A 103 -8.65 14.13 14.23
N ALA A 104 -8.59 13.35 15.31
CA ALA A 104 -7.62 12.28 15.47
C ALA A 104 -7.79 11.18 14.41
N LEU A 105 -9.03 10.75 14.12
CA LEU A 105 -9.30 9.78 13.07
C LEU A 105 -8.92 10.31 11.68
N SER A 106 -9.21 11.58 11.40
CA SER A 106 -8.82 12.23 10.14
C SER A 106 -7.30 12.26 9.99
N ALA A 107 -6.57 12.67 11.04
CA ALA A 107 -5.12 12.68 11.04
C ALA A 107 -4.53 11.29 10.79
N LEU A 108 -5.08 10.24 11.43
CA LEU A 108 -4.70 8.86 11.19
C LEU A 108 -4.89 8.45 9.71
N LYS A 109 -6.07 8.73 9.15
CA LYS A 109 -6.37 8.42 7.74
C LYS A 109 -5.46 9.18 6.77
N VAL A 110 -5.08 10.41 7.11
CA VAL A 110 -4.12 11.19 6.30
C VAL A 110 -2.72 10.58 6.38
N SER A 111 -2.25 10.17 7.57
CA SER A 111 -0.93 9.55 7.73
C SER A 111 -0.77 8.19 7.03
N GLY A 112 -1.88 7.48 6.80
CA GLY A 112 -1.87 6.24 6.02
C GLY A 112 -1.91 6.43 4.51
N ARG A 113 -2.03 7.67 4.00
CA ARG A 113 -2.00 7.93 2.55
C ARG A 113 -0.60 7.69 1.98
N ALA A 114 -0.56 7.61 0.64
CA ALA A 114 0.67 7.47 -0.14
C ALA A 114 1.76 8.45 0.33
N ASN A 115 2.95 7.91 0.64
CA ASN A 115 4.15 8.69 0.92
C ASN A 115 4.70 9.34 -0.38
N ALA A 116 5.86 10.01 -0.29
CA ALA A 116 6.50 10.63 -1.45
C ALA A 116 6.86 9.63 -2.57
N SER A 117 7.01 8.34 -2.24
CA SER A 117 7.23 7.25 -3.18
C SER A 117 5.94 6.69 -3.79
N GLY A 118 4.77 7.16 -3.35
CA GLY A 118 3.46 6.68 -3.81
C GLY A 118 2.87 5.54 -2.97
N ASP A 119 3.61 5.02 -1.98
CA ASP A 119 3.22 3.84 -1.22
C ASP A 119 2.39 4.23 0.00
N ALA A 120 1.18 3.68 0.11
CA ALA A 120 0.28 3.91 1.23
C ALA A 120 0.47 2.83 2.31
N PHE A 121 0.38 3.22 3.58
CA PHE A 121 0.41 2.24 4.66
C PHE A 121 -0.99 1.67 4.91
N PRO A 122 -1.18 0.34 4.89
CA PRO A 122 -2.48 -0.28 5.12
C PRO A 122 -2.84 -0.26 6.62
N ILE A 123 -3.57 0.77 7.06
CA ILE A 123 -3.91 0.98 8.49
C ILE A 123 -4.61 -0.24 9.12
N ASN A 124 -5.34 -1.02 8.32
CA ASN A 124 -6.06 -2.24 8.75
C ASN A 124 -5.14 -3.41 9.15
N VAL A 125 -3.82 -3.30 9.02
CA VAL A 125 -2.87 -4.31 9.52
C VAL A 125 -2.40 -4.03 10.95
N ILE A 126 -2.82 -2.91 11.54
CA ILE A 126 -2.52 -2.56 12.93
C ILE A 126 -3.47 -3.30 13.85
N SER A 127 -2.91 -3.88 14.91
CA SER A 127 -3.63 -4.47 16.03
C SER A 127 -3.37 -3.66 17.31
N ILE A 128 -4.34 -3.63 18.21
CA ILE A 128 -4.32 -3.02 19.52
C ILE A 128 -4.11 -4.12 20.56
N VAL A 129 -2.86 -4.32 20.94
CA VAL A 129 -2.49 -5.33 21.95
C VAL A 129 -2.23 -4.62 23.27
N ASN A 130 -3.03 -4.92 24.28
CA ASN A 130 -2.96 -4.26 25.60
C ASN A 130 -3.01 -2.72 25.49
N GLY A 131 -3.84 -2.21 24.58
CA GLY A 131 -4.00 -0.77 24.36
C GLY A 131 -2.81 -0.09 23.66
N VAL A 132 -1.90 -0.86 23.05
CA VAL A 132 -0.76 -0.36 22.28
C VAL A 132 -0.90 -0.78 20.81
N PRO A 133 -0.75 0.15 19.85
CA PRO A 133 -0.79 -0.19 18.44
C PRO A 133 0.49 -0.90 17.99
N VAL A 134 0.34 -2.10 17.45
CA VAL A 134 1.42 -2.94 16.94
C VAL A 134 1.07 -3.49 15.57
N VAL A 135 2.08 -3.74 14.74
CA VAL A 135 1.94 -4.59 13.55
C VAL A 135 2.50 -5.95 13.93
N THR A 136 1.65 -6.96 13.93
CA THR A 136 2.05 -8.33 14.25
C THR A 136 2.81 -8.96 13.08
N ASP A 137 3.47 -10.10 13.30
CA ASP A 137 4.12 -10.85 12.22
C ASP A 137 3.15 -11.17 11.08
N SER A 138 1.90 -11.54 11.40
CA SER A 138 0.85 -11.72 10.39
C SER A 138 0.50 -10.43 9.64
N GLY A 139 0.56 -9.29 10.31
CA GLY A 139 0.37 -7.98 9.67
C GLY A 139 1.50 -7.66 8.70
N TYR A 140 2.76 -7.89 9.09
CA TYR A 140 3.92 -7.72 8.20
C TYR A 140 3.87 -8.65 6.99
N GLU A 141 3.53 -9.92 7.20
CA GLU A 141 3.37 -10.87 6.10
C GLU A 141 2.22 -10.48 5.16
N LYS A 142 1.12 -9.95 5.70
CA LYS A 142 0.03 -9.42 4.87
C LYS A 142 0.48 -8.23 4.02
N ILE A 143 1.29 -7.31 4.56
CA ILE A 143 1.85 -6.21 3.77
C ILE A 143 2.70 -6.76 2.61
N LYS A 144 3.58 -7.73 2.89
CA LYS A 144 4.41 -8.34 1.85
C LYS A 144 3.55 -9.01 0.78
N GLU A 145 2.54 -9.75 1.22
CA GLU A 145 1.64 -10.50 0.36
C GLU A 145 0.81 -9.60 -0.56
N ASP A 146 0.24 -8.54 -0.01
CA ASP A 146 -0.69 -7.66 -0.72
C ASP A 146 0.04 -6.62 -1.60
N PHE A 147 1.27 -6.22 -1.25
CA PHE A 147 1.94 -5.06 -1.87
C PHE A 147 3.36 -5.32 -2.39
N CYS A 148 4.06 -6.35 -1.90
CA CYS A 148 5.48 -6.52 -2.20
C CYS A 148 5.80 -7.78 -3.00
N ARG A 149 4.88 -8.73 -3.11
CA ARG A 149 5.12 -10.03 -3.73
C ARG A 149 4.38 -10.15 -5.06
N THR A 150 5.13 -10.59 -6.07
CA THR A 150 4.59 -10.83 -7.41
C THR A 150 4.58 -12.32 -7.70
N TYR A 151 3.43 -12.82 -8.11
CA TYR A 151 3.16 -14.24 -8.33
C TYR A 151 2.80 -14.50 -9.79
N ILE A 152 3.02 -15.74 -10.22
CA ILE A 152 2.38 -16.32 -11.40
C ILE A 152 1.35 -17.35 -10.94
N GLU A 153 0.14 -17.29 -11.47
CA GLU A 153 -1.02 -18.05 -10.97
C GLU A 153 -1.69 -18.85 -12.08
N THR A 154 -1.69 -18.34 -13.31
CA THR A 154 -2.36 -18.96 -14.45
C THR A 154 -1.40 -19.77 -15.32
N ASP A 155 -1.93 -20.77 -16.03
CA ASP A 155 -1.17 -21.56 -17.02
C ASP A 155 -0.49 -20.66 -18.08
N ILE A 156 -1.16 -19.56 -18.46
CA ILE A 156 -0.65 -18.61 -19.46
C ILE A 156 0.51 -17.80 -18.90
N GLU A 157 0.41 -17.32 -17.66
CA GLU A 157 1.52 -16.61 -16.99
C GLU A 157 2.74 -17.50 -16.83
N HIS A 158 2.54 -18.77 -16.47
CA HIS A 158 3.61 -19.76 -16.43
C HIS A 158 4.26 -19.96 -17.80
N GLU A 159 3.46 -20.07 -18.87
CA GLU A 159 3.99 -20.21 -20.22
C GLU A 159 4.80 -18.99 -20.65
N VAL A 160 4.28 -17.78 -20.41
CA VAL A 160 4.95 -16.52 -20.75
C VAL A 160 6.24 -16.38 -19.94
N TYR A 161 6.19 -16.63 -18.64
CA TYR A 161 7.36 -16.56 -17.77
C TYR A 161 8.47 -17.51 -18.23
N ASN A 162 8.13 -18.77 -18.56
CA ASN A 162 9.09 -19.75 -19.08
C ASN A 162 9.70 -19.32 -20.42
N LYS A 163 8.89 -18.74 -21.32
CA LYS A 163 9.40 -18.20 -22.59
C LYS A 163 10.38 -17.04 -22.39
N LEU A 164 10.09 -16.15 -21.45
CA LEU A 164 10.98 -15.02 -21.11
C LEU A 164 12.29 -15.51 -20.48
N GLN A 165 12.22 -16.50 -19.58
CA GLN A 165 13.41 -17.14 -18.99
C GLN A 165 14.30 -17.79 -20.05
N ASN A 166 13.71 -18.53 -20.99
CA ASN A 166 14.47 -19.14 -22.10
C ASN A 166 15.15 -18.09 -22.98
N LEU A 167 14.46 -16.97 -23.26
CA LEU A 167 15.02 -15.86 -24.02
C LEU A 167 16.22 -15.23 -23.30
N ALA A 168 16.10 -14.98 -21.99
CA ALA A 168 17.17 -14.43 -21.17
C ALA A 168 18.40 -15.36 -21.16
N SER A 169 18.19 -16.67 -20.99
CA SER A 169 19.27 -17.66 -21.03
C SER A 169 19.98 -17.69 -22.39
N ALA A 170 19.22 -17.74 -23.49
CA ALA A 170 19.80 -17.75 -24.83
C ALA A 170 20.63 -16.48 -25.11
N TYR A 171 20.14 -15.33 -24.62
CA TYR A 171 20.85 -14.06 -24.73
C TYR A 171 22.16 -14.06 -23.92
N ASN A 172 22.14 -14.55 -22.68
CA ASN A 172 23.35 -14.66 -21.86
C ASN A 172 24.41 -15.57 -22.49
N SER A 173 24.01 -16.71 -23.07
CA SER A 173 24.94 -17.59 -23.80
C SER A 173 25.57 -16.92 -25.02
N LEU A 174 24.80 -16.08 -25.73
CA LEU A 174 25.31 -15.30 -26.86
C LEU A 174 26.32 -14.24 -26.38
N LEU A 175 26.06 -13.57 -25.26
CA LEU A 175 26.98 -12.61 -24.64
C LEU A 175 28.31 -13.28 -24.24
N GLU A 176 28.26 -14.46 -23.64
CA GLU A 176 29.46 -15.24 -23.30
C GLU A 176 30.25 -15.59 -24.56
N SER A 177 29.57 -16.05 -25.61
CA SER A 177 30.20 -16.36 -26.89
C SER A 177 30.92 -15.14 -27.48
N PHE A 178 30.31 -13.94 -27.44
CA PHE A 178 30.96 -12.72 -27.91
C PHE A 178 32.17 -12.31 -27.08
N LYS A 179 32.11 -12.49 -25.75
CA LYS A 179 33.25 -12.24 -24.86
C LYS A 179 34.41 -13.18 -25.19
N GLU A 180 34.14 -14.45 -25.42
CA GLU A 180 35.15 -15.47 -25.76
C GLU A 180 35.81 -15.20 -27.12
N THR A 181 35.04 -14.80 -28.12
CA THR A 181 35.58 -14.52 -29.47
C THR A 181 36.20 -13.13 -29.60
N GLY A 182 36.11 -12.28 -28.57
CA GLY A 182 36.51 -10.86 -28.64
C GLY A 182 35.68 -10.04 -29.62
N TYR A 183 34.50 -10.55 -30.01
CA TYR A 183 33.63 -9.88 -30.97
C TYR A 183 32.91 -8.74 -30.27
N LYS A 184 33.05 -7.52 -30.80
CA LYS A 184 32.34 -6.33 -30.31
C LYS A 184 31.13 -6.07 -31.21
N PRO A 185 29.91 -6.44 -30.78
CA PRO A 185 28.72 -6.20 -31.58
C PRO A 185 28.49 -4.69 -31.80
N TYR A 186 27.87 -4.37 -32.94
CA TYR A 186 27.56 -3.00 -33.36
C TYR A 186 26.40 -2.36 -32.57
N PHE A 187 25.66 -3.16 -31.81
CA PHE A 187 24.56 -2.73 -30.96
C PHE A 187 25.00 -2.75 -29.50
N ASP A 188 24.45 -1.82 -28.72
CA ASP A 188 24.69 -1.73 -27.28
C ASP A 188 24.06 -2.93 -26.55
N MET A 189 24.87 -3.97 -26.35
CA MET A 189 24.46 -5.20 -25.69
C MET A 189 24.26 -5.00 -24.19
N GLU A 190 24.87 -3.99 -23.58
CA GLU A 190 24.70 -3.69 -22.17
C GLU A 190 23.28 -3.19 -21.89
N LYS A 191 22.75 -2.35 -22.79
CA LYS A 191 21.35 -1.88 -22.75
C LYS A 191 20.34 -3.03 -22.88
N LEU A 192 20.60 -4.00 -23.75
CA LEU A 192 19.74 -5.19 -23.93
C LEU A 192 19.85 -6.18 -22.76
N GLN A 193 21.05 -6.37 -22.21
CA GLN A 193 21.27 -7.21 -21.02
C GLN A 193 20.53 -6.66 -19.79
N ASN A 194 20.52 -5.33 -19.63
CA ASN A 194 19.78 -4.69 -18.55
C ASN A 194 18.26 -4.95 -18.67
N LEU A 195 17.70 -4.84 -19.89
CA LEU A 195 16.27 -5.10 -20.15
C LEU A 195 15.86 -6.58 -19.96
N LEU A 196 16.79 -7.51 -20.19
CA LEU A 196 16.56 -8.95 -20.06
C LEU A 196 17.02 -9.52 -18.71
N SER A 197 17.56 -8.69 -17.83
CA SER A 197 17.91 -9.09 -16.48
C SER A 197 16.65 -9.50 -15.70
N GLU A 198 16.78 -10.44 -14.76
CA GLU A 198 15.64 -10.97 -13.99
C GLU A 198 14.84 -9.86 -13.27
N ASN A 199 15.50 -8.77 -12.89
CA ASN A 199 14.85 -7.61 -12.26
C ASN A 199 13.94 -6.84 -13.23
N GLU A 200 14.34 -6.64 -14.49
CA GLU A 200 13.52 -5.91 -15.48
C GLU A 200 12.45 -6.81 -16.12
N LEU A 201 12.73 -8.11 -16.27
CA LEU A 201 11.72 -9.08 -16.69
C LEU A 201 10.57 -9.21 -15.67
N THR A 202 10.88 -9.11 -14.39
CA THR A 202 9.85 -9.14 -13.36
C THR A 202 9.01 -7.86 -13.33
N LYS A 203 9.63 -6.68 -13.45
CA LYS A 203 8.91 -5.41 -13.63
C LYS A 203 8.03 -5.40 -14.88
N ALA A 204 8.47 -6.02 -15.97
CA ALA A 204 7.69 -6.12 -17.20
C ALA A 204 6.42 -6.99 -17.08
N VAL A 205 6.38 -7.91 -16.09
CA VAL A 205 5.18 -8.69 -15.76
C VAL A 205 4.22 -7.86 -14.89
N GLU A 206 4.74 -6.99 -14.02
CA GLU A 206 3.98 -6.05 -13.18
C GLU A 206 3.10 -5.08 -13.99
N VAL A 207 3.53 -4.69 -15.20
CA VAL A 207 2.80 -3.74 -16.07
C VAL A 207 1.53 -4.34 -16.71
N LYS A 208 1.23 -5.64 -16.54
CA LYS A 208 0.13 -6.32 -17.26
C LYS A 208 -1.14 -6.61 -16.48
N THR A 209 -1.23 -6.24 -15.20
CA THR A 209 -2.51 -6.22 -14.48
C THR A 209 -3.38 -5.01 -14.84
N ASP A 210 -2.82 -3.97 -15.48
CA ASP A 210 -3.56 -2.99 -16.27
C ASP A 210 -3.35 -3.26 -17.77
N ALA A 211 -4.40 -3.69 -18.45
CA ALA A 211 -4.36 -3.96 -19.87
C ALA A 211 -3.91 -2.70 -20.64
N THR A 212 -2.94 -2.86 -21.56
CA THR A 212 -2.35 -1.87 -22.51
C THR A 212 -1.11 -1.08 -22.07
N ALA A 213 0.05 -1.74 -21.91
CA ALA A 213 1.35 -1.11 -22.23
C ALA A 213 2.47 -2.13 -22.48
N PHE A 214 2.42 -2.84 -23.61
CA PHE A 214 3.65 -3.34 -24.24
C PHE A 214 3.91 -2.49 -25.49
N VAL A 215 4.19 -1.20 -25.28
CA VAL A 215 4.83 -0.38 -26.31
C VAL A 215 6.31 -0.48 -26.04
N ILE A 216 6.97 -1.33 -26.82
CA ILE A 216 8.41 -1.28 -27.00
C ILE A 216 8.72 0.14 -27.47
N ASN A 217 9.26 0.97 -26.57
CA ASN A 217 9.61 2.36 -26.88
C ASN A 217 10.90 2.37 -27.71
N TYR A 218 10.77 2.00 -28.98
CA TYR A 218 11.86 1.97 -29.96
C TYR A 218 11.97 3.29 -30.75
N ASN A 219 11.37 4.39 -30.29
CA ASN A 219 11.17 5.56 -31.15
C ASN A 219 11.28 6.95 -30.49
N SER A 220 12.18 7.15 -29.52
CA SER A 220 12.58 8.51 -29.09
C SER A 220 14.02 8.89 -29.46
N ASP A 221 14.92 7.93 -29.65
CA ASP A 221 16.33 8.24 -29.99
C ASP A 221 16.62 8.19 -31.50
N TYR A 222 15.74 7.56 -32.29
CA TYR A 222 15.93 7.43 -33.74
C TYR A 222 15.54 8.69 -34.53
N THR A 223 14.72 9.57 -33.96
CA THR A 223 14.35 10.87 -34.55
C THR A 223 15.34 11.98 -34.23
N ALA A 224 16.12 11.88 -33.14
CA ALA A 224 17.19 12.84 -32.84
C ALA A 224 18.45 12.61 -33.71
N ALA A 225 18.75 11.35 -34.06
CA ALA A 225 19.92 11.00 -34.88
C ALA A 225 19.73 11.24 -36.39
N ARG A 226 18.50 11.45 -36.87
CA ARG A 226 18.20 11.71 -38.30
C ARG A 226 18.11 13.20 -38.65
N SER A 227 17.83 14.06 -37.68
CA SER A 227 17.74 15.53 -37.88
C SER A 227 19.11 16.21 -38.01
N ASN A 228 20.18 15.61 -37.49
CA ASN A 228 21.56 16.14 -37.59
C ASN A 228 22.36 15.59 -38.80
N ARG A 229 21.74 14.83 -39.71
CA ARG A 229 22.39 14.34 -40.94
C ARG A 229 21.79 14.89 -42.24
N LEU A 230 20.88 15.87 -42.17
CA LEU A 230 20.31 16.53 -43.34
C LEU A 230 20.62 18.04 -43.44
N ASN A 231 21.49 18.58 -42.58
CA ASN A 231 22.03 19.95 -42.68
C ASN A 231 23.55 19.97 -42.83
N VAL A 232 24.08 19.13 -43.72
CA VAL A 232 25.40 19.34 -44.31
C VAL A 232 25.27 19.14 -45.81
N ASN A 233 24.84 20.21 -46.47
CA ASN A 233 25.26 20.68 -47.80
C ASN A 233 24.55 22.01 -48.08
#